data_AF-A0A084QYD6-F1
#
_entry.id   AF-A0A084QYD6-F1
#
_cell.length_a   1.000
_cell.length_b   1.000
_cell.length_c   1.000
_cell.angle_alpha   90.00
_cell.angle_beta   90.00
_cell.angle_gamma   90.00
#
_symmetry.space_group_name_H-M   'P 1'
#
loop_
_entity.id
_entity.type
_entity.pdbx_description
1 polymer ?
#
loop_
_entity_poly.entity_id
_entity_poly.type
_entity_poly.pdbx_seq_one_letter_code
_entity_poly.pdbx_strand_id
1 'polypeptide(L)'
;MAENNTGTSIVVLDVLAWAIHGTWTDLRRSMLLWFQQGKTFAKHKPLWDAARAEEGNALHDGHSAGKFLEDEAKSLEECCRPRTTHTLDISSDHDTFDIEITSQILQRCKQSEGLDLVSGVLQEEQEWELAPEIEEDKQLELPAPAASAHHALYPDVIAFVKTGKIKRTQGDNAFLRAFDILSETTVAKYLDLKGLPQTIFVTQVFERTIQKASAVDSSKDKYQRVVQWVLTSRLPRNKAGSMVILSPCEANRLVPDIEASSSVILHVFAS
;
A
#
# COMPACT_ATOMS: atom_id res chain seq x y z
N MET A 1 6.46 -9.26 -43.88
CA MET A 1 5.02 -8.97 -44.04
C MET A 1 4.31 -10.03 -43.22
N ALA A 2 3.41 -9.65 -42.32
CA ALA A 2 2.71 -10.65 -41.50
C ALA A 2 1.62 -11.32 -42.35
N GLU A 3 1.62 -12.65 -42.40
CA GLU A 3 0.69 -13.47 -43.17
C GLU A 3 -0.36 -14.08 -42.22
N ASN A 4 -1.60 -14.20 -42.67
CA ASN A 4 -2.67 -14.86 -41.93
C ASN A 4 -2.55 -16.40 -42.03
N ASN A 5 -3.39 -17.14 -41.28
CA ASN A 5 -3.40 -18.61 -41.25
C ASN A 5 -3.69 -19.30 -42.61
N THR A 6 -4.00 -18.51 -43.65
CA THR A 6 -4.27 -18.94 -45.02
C THR A 6 -3.25 -18.42 -46.05
N GLY A 7 -2.11 -17.86 -45.60
CA GLY A 7 -1.03 -17.38 -46.46
C GLY A 7 -1.35 -16.09 -47.24
N THR A 8 -2.39 -15.36 -46.83
CA THR A 8 -2.75 -14.06 -47.41
C THR A 8 -2.18 -12.91 -46.58
N SER A 9 -1.79 -11.81 -47.24
CA SER A 9 -1.30 -10.60 -46.56
C SER A 9 -2.40 -10.03 -45.66
N ILE A 10 -2.09 -9.81 -44.38
CA ILE A 10 -3.02 -9.22 -43.42
C ILE A 10 -3.41 -7.81 -43.89
N VAL A 11 -4.72 -7.57 -44.00
CA VAL A 11 -5.29 -6.26 -44.33
C VAL A 11 -5.90 -5.61 -43.09
N VAL A 12 -6.16 -4.30 -43.18
CA VAL A 12 -6.80 -3.53 -42.08
C VAL A 12 -8.12 -4.16 -41.64
N LEU A 13 -8.89 -4.74 -42.57
CA LEU A 13 -10.15 -5.42 -42.25
C LEU A 13 -9.95 -6.63 -41.33
N ASP A 14 -8.86 -7.39 -41.51
CA ASP A 14 -8.54 -8.55 -40.66
C ASP A 14 -8.25 -8.10 -39.23
N VAL A 15 -7.51 -6.99 -39.08
CA VAL A 15 -7.21 -6.40 -37.76
C VAL A 15 -8.48 -5.91 -37.08
N LEU A 16 -9.39 -5.27 -37.82
CA LEU A 16 -10.67 -4.82 -37.28
C LEU A 16 -11.57 -5.99 -36.87
N ALA A 17 -11.65 -7.02 -37.71
CA ALA A 17 -12.41 -8.24 -37.40
C ALA A 17 -11.86 -8.94 -36.16
N TRP A 18 -10.53 -9.07 -36.06
CA TRP A 18 -9.85 -9.61 -34.88
C TRP A 18 -10.12 -8.77 -33.64
N ALA A 19 -9.99 -7.44 -33.70
CA ALA A 19 -10.23 -6.56 -32.58
C ALA A 19 -11.68 -6.64 -32.09
N ILE A 20 -12.66 -6.60 -32.99
CA ILE A 20 -14.08 -6.75 -32.66
C ILE A 20 -14.33 -8.11 -32.00
N HIS A 21 -13.79 -9.19 -32.55
CA HIS A 21 -13.94 -10.52 -31.99
C HIS A 21 -13.27 -10.66 -30.61
N GLY A 22 -12.10 -10.06 -30.44
CA GLY A 22 -11.38 -9.98 -29.17
C GLY A 22 -12.22 -9.27 -28.11
N THR A 23 -12.73 -8.07 -28.42
CA THR A 23 -13.61 -7.31 -27.53
C THR A 23 -14.88 -8.09 -27.17
N TRP A 24 -15.52 -8.77 -28.13
CA TRP A 24 -16.70 -9.59 -27.87
C TRP A 24 -16.40 -10.79 -26.97
N THR A 25 -15.24 -11.40 -27.12
CA THR A 25 -14.81 -12.53 -26.28
C THR A 25 -14.49 -12.06 -24.86
N ASP A 26 -13.80 -10.93 -24.73
CA ASP A 26 -13.46 -10.33 -23.44
C ASP A 26 -14.71 -9.85 -22.67
N LEU A 27 -15.67 -9.23 -23.38
CA LEU A 27 -16.97 -8.86 -22.80
C LEU A 27 -17.76 -10.08 -22.29
N ARG A 28 -17.69 -11.22 -22.99
CA ARG A 28 -18.34 -12.46 -22.54
C ARG A 28 -17.66 -13.03 -21.31
N ARG A 29 -16.32 -13.03 -21.26
CA ARG A 29 -15.56 -13.47 -20.08
C ARG A 29 -15.88 -12.59 -18.86
N SER A 30 -16.01 -11.29 -19.05
CA SER A 30 -16.31 -10.32 -17.99
C SER A 30 -17.77 -10.34 -17.53
N MET A 31 -18.67 -11.05 -18.23
CA MET A 31 -20.11 -11.05 -17.93
C MET A 31 -20.43 -11.66 -16.56
N LEU A 32 -19.70 -12.69 -16.14
CA LEU A 32 -19.89 -13.31 -14.83
C LEU A 32 -19.44 -12.36 -13.71
N LEU A 33 -18.29 -11.72 -13.87
CA LEU A 33 -17.79 -10.71 -12.93
C LEU A 33 -18.78 -9.55 -12.80
N TRP A 34 -19.26 -9.04 -13.94
CA TRP A 34 -20.29 -8.00 -13.97
C TRP A 34 -21.59 -8.44 -13.27
N PHE A 35 -22.00 -9.70 -13.45
CA PHE A 35 -23.15 -10.27 -12.76
C PHE A 35 -22.95 -10.27 -11.23
N GLN A 36 -21.79 -10.71 -10.74
CA GLN A 36 -21.48 -10.73 -9.31
C GLN A 36 -21.41 -9.32 -8.74
N GLN A 37 -20.74 -8.39 -9.42
CA GLN A 37 -20.72 -6.97 -9.05
C GLN A 37 -22.13 -6.37 -8.99
N GLY A 38 -22.99 -6.76 -9.94
CA GLY A 38 -24.39 -6.36 -9.96
C GLY A 38 -25.20 -6.92 -8.78
N LYS A 39 -24.99 -8.19 -8.40
CA LYS A 39 -25.56 -8.77 -7.17
C LYS A 39 -25.13 -8.00 -5.93
N THR A 40 -23.83 -7.78 -5.77
CA THR A 40 -23.25 -7.02 -4.64
C THR A 40 -23.80 -5.59 -4.60
N PHE A 41 -23.92 -4.93 -5.75
CA PHE A 41 -24.54 -3.61 -5.84
C PHE A 41 -26.00 -3.64 -5.40
N ALA A 42 -26.80 -4.60 -5.85
CA ALA A 42 -28.21 -4.74 -5.45
C ALA A 42 -28.35 -4.97 -3.93
N LYS A 43 -27.38 -5.65 -3.30
CA LYS A 43 -27.30 -5.82 -1.84
C LYS A 43 -26.92 -4.53 -1.12
N HIS A 44 -25.91 -3.81 -1.61
CA HIS A 44 -25.37 -2.64 -0.93
C HIS A 44 -26.18 -1.36 -1.13
N LYS A 45 -26.89 -1.24 -2.25
CA LYS A 45 -27.69 -0.06 -2.58
C LYS A 45 -28.74 0.32 -1.51
N PRO A 46 -29.62 -0.58 -1.03
CA PRO A 46 -30.60 -0.21 -0.01
C PRO A 46 -29.94 0.14 1.33
N LEU A 47 -28.84 -0.52 1.69
CA LEU A 47 -28.05 -0.20 2.89
C LEU A 47 -27.46 1.21 2.80
N TRP A 48 -26.95 1.58 1.63
CA TRP A 48 -26.41 2.90 1.35
C TRP A 48 -27.50 3.98 1.37
N ASP A 49 -28.65 3.70 0.76
CA ASP A 49 -29.78 4.64 0.74
C ASP A 49 -30.34 4.88 2.16
N ALA A 50 -30.42 3.83 3.00
CA ALA A 50 -30.79 3.96 4.41
C ALA A 50 -29.76 4.76 5.22
N ALA A 51 -28.47 4.48 5.05
CA ALA A 51 -27.40 5.19 5.76
C ALA A 51 -27.33 6.70 5.40
N ARG A 52 -27.78 7.09 4.20
CA ARG A 52 -27.86 8.50 3.78
C ARG A 52 -29.10 9.22 4.30
N ALA A 53 -30.19 8.49 4.56
CA ALA A 53 -31.44 9.07 5.06
C ALA A 53 -31.41 9.33 6.57
N GLU A 54 -30.54 8.64 7.32
CA GLU A 54 -30.32 8.88 8.74
C GLU A 54 -29.47 10.15 8.96
N GLU A 55 -30.04 11.11 9.69
CA GLU A 55 -29.42 12.41 9.95
C GLU A 55 -28.30 12.27 10.98
N GLY A 56 -27.08 12.02 10.49
CA GLY A 56 -25.84 11.95 11.27
C GLY A 56 -25.04 10.69 10.97
N ASN A 57 -23.90 10.84 10.28
CA ASN A 57 -22.77 9.91 10.13
C ASN A 57 -23.01 8.41 10.45
N ALA A 58 -24.09 7.79 9.95
CA ALA A 58 -24.45 6.41 10.25
C ALA A 58 -23.39 5.39 9.79
N LEU A 59 -22.52 5.79 8.85
CA LEU A 59 -21.38 5.01 8.36
C LEU A 59 -20.17 5.00 9.33
N HIS A 60 -20.14 5.88 10.33
CA HIS A 60 -19.09 5.86 11.37
C HIS A 60 -19.37 4.85 12.49
N ASP A 61 -20.61 4.33 12.58
CA ASP A 61 -20.94 3.25 13.49
C ASP A 61 -20.54 1.90 12.86
N GLY A 62 -19.71 1.13 13.57
CA GLY A 62 -19.22 -0.17 13.10
C GLY A 62 -20.34 -1.18 12.83
N HIS A 63 -21.52 -0.99 13.45
CA HIS A 63 -22.69 -1.83 13.23
C HIS A 63 -23.30 -1.67 11.82
N SER A 64 -23.25 -0.46 11.24
CA SER A 64 -23.73 -0.22 9.87
C SER A 64 -22.71 -0.67 8.82
N ALA A 65 -21.42 -0.46 9.09
CA ALA A 65 -20.33 -0.95 8.22
C ALA A 65 -20.31 -2.49 8.14
N GLY A 66 -20.61 -3.18 9.24
CA GLY A 66 -20.70 -4.64 9.28
C GLY A 66 -21.72 -5.24 8.30
N LYS A 67 -22.76 -4.49 7.92
CA LYS A 67 -23.77 -4.95 6.95
C LYS A 67 -23.28 -4.96 5.50
N PHE A 68 -22.17 -4.27 5.21
CA PHE A 68 -21.51 -4.26 3.90
C PHE A 68 -20.42 -5.34 3.77
N LEU A 69 -20.17 -6.11 4.84
CA LEU A 69 -19.18 -7.17 4.78
C LEU A 69 -19.68 -8.29 3.87
N GLU A 70 -18.79 -8.74 2.99
CA GLU A 70 -18.93 -9.96 2.21
C GLU A 70 -18.13 -11.07 2.88
N ASP A 71 -18.51 -12.32 2.63
CA ASP A 71 -17.73 -13.47 3.08
C ASP A 71 -16.50 -13.64 2.18
N GLU A 72 -15.43 -12.91 2.51
CA GLU A 72 -14.16 -12.94 1.79
C GLU A 72 -13.36 -14.24 2.06
N ALA A 73 -13.67 -14.95 3.14
CA ALA A 73 -12.93 -16.13 3.58
C ALA A 73 -13.63 -17.42 3.15
N LYS A 74 -13.51 -17.77 1.87
CA LYS A 74 -13.96 -19.08 1.36
C LYS A 74 -12.98 -20.18 1.77
N SER A 75 -13.50 -21.34 2.16
CA SER A 75 -12.65 -22.50 2.45
C SER A 75 -11.97 -23.01 1.17
N LEU A 76 -10.78 -23.60 1.31
CA LEU A 76 -10.05 -24.18 0.18
C LEU A 76 -10.86 -25.28 -0.53
N GLU A 77 -11.69 -26.01 0.22
CA GLU A 77 -12.62 -27.00 -0.35
C GLU A 77 -13.72 -26.32 -1.19
N GLU A 78 -14.25 -25.17 -0.76
CA GLU A 78 -15.24 -24.40 -1.54
C GLU A 78 -14.64 -23.78 -2.79
N CYS A 79 -13.38 -23.33 -2.75
CA CYS A 79 -12.67 -22.76 -3.88
C CYS A 79 -12.12 -23.81 -4.86
N CYS A 80 -11.73 -25.01 -4.39
CA CYS A 80 -11.02 -25.99 -5.22
C CYS A 80 -11.84 -27.25 -5.54
N ARG A 81 -13.08 -27.38 -5.04
CA ARG A 81 -13.90 -28.58 -5.32
C ARG A 81 -14.25 -28.66 -6.81
N PRO A 82 -13.99 -29.80 -7.47
CA PRO A 82 -14.44 -30.02 -8.84
C PRO A 82 -15.97 -30.03 -8.87
N ARG A 83 -16.58 -28.99 -9.46
CA ARG A 83 -18.03 -28.92 -9.66
C ARG A 83 -18.37 -29.58 -11.00
N THR A 84 -19.08 -30.71 -10.93
CA THR A 84 -19.46 -31.54 -12.09
C THR A 84 -20.70 -31.06 -12.84
N THR A 85 -21.31 -29.94 -12.45
CA THR A 85 -22.53 -29.41 -13.08
C THR A 85 -22.46 -27.89 -13.23
N HIS A 86 -22.45 -27.42 -14.49
CA HIS A 86 -22.45 -26.02 -14.93
C HIS A 86 -23.79 -25.30 -14.70
N THR A 87 -24.42 -25.53 -13.56
CA THR A 87 -25.60 -24.77 -13.15
C THR A 87 -25.13 -23.73 -12.15
N LEU A 88 -25.20 -22.45 -12.56
CA LEU A 88 -25.22 -21.36 -11.61
C LEU A 88 -26.32 -21.69 -10.60
N ASP A 89 -25.95 -21.87 -9.33
CA ASP A 89 -26.92 -21.92 -8.25
C ASP A 89 -27.42 -20.49 -8.02
N ILE A 90 -28.31 -20.05 -8.91
CA ILE A 90 -29.00 -18.75 -8.83
C ILE A 90 -30.13 -18.85 -7.80
N SER A 91 -30.47 -20.06 -7.34
CA SER A 91 -31.64 -20.33 -6.50
C SER A 91 -31.39 -20.28 -5.00
N SER A 92 -30.14 -20.23 -4.53
CA SER A 92 -29.87 -20.37 -3.09
C SER A 92 -30.00 -19.07 -2.28
N ASP A 93 -29.89 -17.89 -2.91
CA ASP A 93 -30.03 -16.61 -2.21
C ASP A 93 -31.42 -16.02 -2.44
N HIS A 94 -32.42 -16.59 -1.78
CA HIS A 94 -33.72 -15.94 -1.56
C HIS A 94 -33.66 -14.89 -0.44
N ASP A 95 -32.53 -14.20 -0.30
CA ASP A 95 -32.45 -13.03 0.56
C ASP A 95 -32.97 -11.82 -0.21
N THR A 96 -33.64 -10.95 0.55
CA THR A 96 -34.65 -9.98 0.12
C THR A 96 -34.03 -8.77 -0.57
N PHE A 97 -33.30 -9.00 -1.66
CA PHE A 97 -32.67 -7.96 -2.46
C PHE A 97 -33.56 -7.59 -3.63
N ASP A 98 -33.27 -6.43 -4.25
CA ASP A 98 -34.06 -5.88 -5.35
C ASP A 98 -34.19 -6.90 -6.50
N ILE A 99 -35.30 -7.65 -6.46
CA ILE A 99 -35.60 -8.78 -7.34
C ILE A 99 -35.61 -8.27 -8.78
N GLU A 100 -36.00 -7.01 -8.99
CA GLU A 100 -36.06 -6.39 -10.29
C GLU A 100 -34.67 -6.20 -10.90
N ILE A 101 -33.73 -5.57 -10.18
CA ILE A 101 -32.36 -5.37 -10.65
C ILE A 101 -31.69 -6.72 -10.94
N THR A 102 -31.81 -7.66 -10.01
CA THR A 102 -31.22 -9.00 -10.16
C THR A 102 -31.81 -9.73 -11.37
N SER A 103 -33.13 -9.61 -11.59
CA SER A 103 -33.80 -10.22 -12.74
C SER A 103 -33.36 -9.61 -14.08
N GLN A 104 -33.13 -8.30 -14.15
CA GLN A 104 -32.66 -7.61 -15.35
C GLN A 104 -31.22 -8.02 -15.70
N ILE A 105 -30.35 -8.12 -14.70
CA ILE A 105 -28.96 -8.59 -14.87
C ILE A 105 -28.96 -10.05 -15.35
N LEU A 106 -29.79 -10.91 -14.76
CA LEU A 106 -29.96 -12.31 -15.19
C LEU A 106 -30.49 -12.40 -16.63
N GLN A 107 -31.47 -11.57 -16.99
CA GLN A 107 -32.00 -11.52 -18.35
C GLN A 107 -30.93 -11.10 -19.35
N ARG A 108 -30.09 -10.12 -19.00
CA ARG A 108 -28.98 -9.68 -19.85
C ARG A 108 -27.91 -10.76 -20.04
N CYS A 109 -27.62 -11.53 -18.99
CA CYS A 109 -26.75 -12.69 -19.08
C CYS A 109 -27.34 -13.77 -20.01
N LYS A 110 -28.64 -14.08 -19.88
CA LYS A 110 -29.32 -15.07 -20.73
C LYS A 110 -29.42 -14.69 -22.21
N GLN A 111 -29.52 -13.40 -22.51
CA GLN A 111 -29.53 -12.89 -23.90
C GLN A 111 -28.16 -13.00 -24.58
N SER A 112 -27.08 -13.16 -23.79
CA SER A 112 -25.74 -13.39 -24.30
C SER A 112 -25.56 -14.90 -24.50
N GLU A 113 -26.02 -15.42 -25.63
CA GLU A 113 -25.92 -16.85 -25.95
C GLU A 113 -24.46 -17.35 -25.89
N GLY A 114 -24.22 -18.50 -25.27
CA GLY A 114 -22.91 -19.16 -25.21
C GLY A 114 -22.09 -18.94 -23.94
N LEU A 115 -22.69 -18.48 -22.85
CA LEU A 115 -22.03 -18.46 -21.55
C LEU A 115 -21.99 -19.88 -20.97
N ASP A 116 -20.93 -20.64 -21.27
CA ASP A 116 -20.48 -21.71 -20.38
C ASP A 116 -20.00 -21.02 -19.10
N LEU A 117 -20.93 -20.84 -18.16
CA LEU A 117 -20.68 -20.17 -16.89
C LEU A 117 -19.84 -21.13 -16.05
N VAL A 118 -18.52 -21.02 -16.24
CA VAL A 118 -17.56 -21.79 -15.47
C VAL A 118 -17.63 -21.31 -14.03
N SER A 119 -17.94 -22.25 -13.15
CA SER A 119 -18.17 -22.01 -11.74
C SER A 119 -16.85 -21.68 -11.02
N GLY A 120 -16.83 -20.55 -10.32
CA GLY A 120 -16.09 -20.31 -9.06
C GLY A 120 -14.56 -20.26 -9.14
N VAL A 121 -13.91 -21.31 -9.64
CA VAL A 121 -12.44 -21.46 -9.69
C VAL A 121 -11.84 -20.47 -10.68
N LEU A 122 -12.48 -20.32 -11.85
CA LEU A 122 -12.06 -19.35 -12.84
C LEU A 122 -12.40 -17.92 -12.45
N GLN A 123 -13.22 -17.64 -11.43
CA GLN A 123 -13.59 -16.25 -11.16
C GLN A 123 -12.40 -15.49 -10.54
N GLU A 124 -11.66 -16.12 -9.63
CA GLU A 124 -10.42 -15.54 -9.11
C GLU A 124 -9.41 -15.41 -10.25
N GLU A 125 -9.11 -16.49 -10.99
CA GLU A 125 -8.18 -16.46 -12.13
C GLU A 125 -8.59 -15.45 -13.23
N GLN A 126 -9.89 -15.25 -13.48
CA GLN A 126 -10.39 -14.25 -14.44
C GLN A 126 -10.28 -12.82 -13.89
N GLU A 127 -10.37 -12.62 -12.57
CA GLU A 127 -10.05 -11.34 -11.94
C GLU A 127 -8.53 -11.07 -12.06
N TRP A 128 -7.67 -12.09 -11.90
CA TRP A 128 -6.23 -12.02 -12.13
C TRP A 128 -5.85 -11.74 -13.59
N GLU A 129 -6.58 -12.27 -14.59
CA GLU A 129 -6.34 -11.99 -16.01
C GLU A 129 -6.84 -10.61 -16.48
N LEU A 130 -7.81 -10.02 -15.79
CA LEU A 130 -8.42 -8.73 -16.14
C LEU A 130 -7.81 -7.55 -15.38
N ALA A 131 -7.31 -7.77 -14.17
CA ALA A 131 -6.40 -6.84 -13.52
C ALA A 131 -5.06 -6.93 -14.24
N PRO A 132 -4.55 -5.87 -14.90
CA PRO A 132 -3.16 -5.88 -15.29
C PRO A 132 -2.35 -6.01 -14.00
N GLU A 133 -1.80 -7.19 -13.80
CA GLU A 133 -0.81 -7.45 -12.78
C GLU A 133 0.40 -6.58 -13.15
N ILE A 134 0.42 -5.35 -12.63
CA ILE A 134 1.65 -4.60 -12.55
C ILE A 134 2.41 -5.23 -11.39
N GLU A 135 2.98 -6.41 -11.65
CA GLU A 135 4.18 -6.85 -10.95
C GLU A 135 5.28 -5.86 -11.34
N GLU A 136 5.35 -4.73 -10.62
CA GLU A 136 6.61 -4.03 -10.49
C GLU A 136 7.52 -4.95 -9.68
N ASP A 137 8.17 -5.89 -10.36
CA ASP A 137 9.39 -6.53 -9.89
C ASP A 137 10.44 -5.42 -9.75
N LYS A 138 10.36 -4.68 -8.63
CA LYS A 138 11.48 -3.87 -8.17
C LYS A 138 12.58 -4.85 -7.84
N GLN A 139 13.44 -5.12 -8.83
CA GLN A 139 14.81 -5.54 -8.59
C GLN A 139 15.51 -4.41 -7.83
N LEU A 140 15.21 -4.32 -6.53
CA LEU A 140 16.07 -3.65 -5.58
C LEU A 140 17.34 -4.50 -5.56
N GLU A 141 18.38 -4.05 -6.23
CA GLU A 141 19.74 -4.46 -5.88
C GLU A 141 19.96 -4.05 -4.42
N LEU A 142 19.54 -4.91 -3.49
CA LEU A 142 19.85 -4.73 -2.09
C LEU A 142 21.38 -4.74 -1.99
N PRO A 143 21.98 -3.69 -1.43
CA PRO A 143 23.40 -3.72 -1.19
C PRO A 143 23.76 -4.92 -0.29
N ALA A 144 24.97 -5.44 -0.44
CA ALA A 144 25.45 -6.60 0.31
C ALA A 144 25.12 -6.48 1.82
N PRO A 145 24.67 -7.56 2.48
CA PRO A 145 24.29 -7.53 3.89
C PRO A 145 25.39 -6.96 4.77
N ALA A 146 25.15 -5.79 5.37
CA ALA A 146 26.05 -5.19 6.34
C ALA A 146 25.72 -5.69 7.74
N ALA A 147 26.74 -6.10 8.51
CA ALA A 147 26.56 -6.52 9.89
C ALA A 147 25.96 -5.38 10.74
N SER A 148 24.92 -5.68 11.51
CA SER A 148 24.23 -4.69 12.34
C SER A 148 25.15 -4.13 13.42
N ALA A 149 25.23 -2.80 13.51
CA ALA A 149 25.90 -2.14 14.62
C ALA A 149 25.10 -2.34 15.91
N HIS A 150 25.78 -2.48 17.05
CA HIS A 150 25.13 -2.61 18.36
C HIS A 150 24.25 -1.38 18.65
N HIS A 151 22.93 -1.56 18.67
CA HIS A 151 21.95 -0.50 18.90
C HIS A 151 21.86 -0.14 20.40
N ALA A 152 22.79 0.70 20.87
CA ALA A 152 22.71 1.33 22.19
C ALA A 152 21.84 2.59 22.13
N LEU A 153 20.81 2.66 22.99
CA LEU A 153 20.04 3.90 23.18
C LEU A 153 20.87 4.88 24.00
N TYR A 154 21.09 6.07 23.47
CA TYR A 154 21.84 7.10 24.16
C TYR A 154 20.98 7.77 25.26
N PRO A 155 21.51 7.96 26.48
CA PRO A 155 20.80 8.64 27.56
C PRO A 155 20.29 10.04 27.18
N ASP A 156 21.02 10.74 26.31
CA ASP A 156 20.67 12.06 25.83
C ASP A 156 19.39 12.07 24.96
N VAL A 157 19.11 10.96 24.25
CA VAL A 157 17.86 10.79 23.48
C VAL A 157 16.66 10.62 24.40
N ILE A 158 16.82 9.82 25.45
CA ILE A 158 15.79 9.63 26.49
C ILE A 158 15.53 10.97 27.22
N ALA A 159 16.60 11.71 27.54
CA ALA A 159 16.49 13.02 28.16
C ALA A 159 15.76 14.03 27.26
N PHE A 160 15.99 13.98 25.94
CA PHE A 160 15.26 14.79 24.97
C PHE A 160 13.78 14.45 24.94
N VAL A 161 13.40 13.16 24.92
CA VAL A 161 11.99 12.74 24.97
C VAL A 161 11.30 13.28 26.22
N LYS A 162 11.96 13.22 27.39
CA LYS A 162 11.38 13.68 28.66
C LYS A 162 11.29 15.20 28.79
N THR A 163 12.27 15.93 28.26
CA THR A 163 12.41 17.38 28.52
C THR A 163 12.14 18.28 27.32
N GLY A 164 12.05 17.71 26.11
CA GLY A 164 11.96 18.42 24.85
C GLY A 164 13.22 19.26 24.52
N LYS A 165 14.32 19.12 25.24
CA LYS A 165 15.53 19.95 25.08
C LYS A 165 16.74 19.10 24.78
N ILE A 166 17.46 19.47 23.71
CA ILE A 166 18.74 18.85 23.37
C ILE A 166 19.79 19.45 24.31
N LYS A 167 20.32 18.63 25.22
CA LYS A 167 21.47 18.99 26.05
C LYS A 167 22.73 18.56 25.30
N ARG A 168 23.55 19.53 24.88
CA ARG A 168 24.88 19.24 24.35
C ARG A 168 25.81 19.03 25.55
N THR A 169 26.12 17.79 25.86
CA THR A 169 27.14 17.43 26.86
C THR A 169 28.53 17.53 26.23
N GLN A 170 29.58 17.79 27.01
CA GLN A 170 30.97 17.89 26.54
C GLN A 170 31.62 16.52 26.21
N GLY A 171 30.83 15.56 25.75
CA GLY A 171 31.24 14.20 25.39
C GLY A 171 30.38 13.66 24.25
N ASP A 172 30.66 12.42 23.83
CA ASP A 172 30.10 11.71 22.66
C ASP A 172 28.62 12.08 22.40
N ASN A 173 28.42 13.04 21.49
CA ASN A 173 27.14 13.71 21.32
C ASN A 173 26.18 12.78 20.57
N ALA A 174 25.09 12.36 21.23
CA ALA A 174 24.11 11.45 20.67
C ALA A 174 23.39 12.00 19.42
N PHE A 175 23.48 13.31 19.19
CA PHE A 175 22.83 14.02 18.10
C PHE A 175 23.86 14.61 17.13
N LEU A 176 23.75 14.23 15.87
CA LEU A 176 24.44 14.83 14.74
C LEU A 176 23.51 15.80 14.03
N ARG A 177 24.03 16.72 13.20
CA ARG A 177 23.18 17.51 12.31
C ARG A 177 22.74 16.64 11.15
N ALA A 178 21.47 16.69 10.77
CA ALA A 178 20.91 15.80 9.75
C ALA A 178 21.66 15.89 8.41
N PHE A 179 22.00 17.10 7.99
CA PHE A 179 22.70 17.34 6.72
C PHE A 179 24.19 17.03 6.77
N ASP A 180 24.81 16.94 7.95
CA ASP A 180 26.23 16.57 8.06
C ASP A 180 26.46 15.11 7.65
N ILE A 181 25.46 14.23 7.85
CA ILE A 181 25.52 12.84 7.39
C ILE A 181 25.66 12.74 5.86
N LEU A 182 25.12 13.72 5.13
CA LEU A 182 25.18 13.74 3.67
C LEU A 182 26.56 14.13 3.14
N SER A 183 27.50 14.56 3.99
CA SER A 183 28.85 14.97 3.57
C SER A 183 29.64 13.85 2.86
N GLU A 184 29.31 12.59 3.15
CA GLU A 184 29.93 11.40 2.56
C GLU A 184 29.12 10.82 1.38
N THR A 185 28.19 11.60 0.83
CA THR A 185 27.30 11.21 -0.28
C THR A 185 27.59 12.07 -1.51
N THR A 186 27.19 11.63 -2.71
CA THR A 186 27.42 12.42 -3.93
C THR A 186 26.70 13.77 -3.92
N VAL A 187 25.64 13.92 -3.11
CA VAL A 187 24.90 15.17 -2.92
C VAL A 187 25.80 16.29 -2.40
N ALA A 188 26.79 15.97 -1.56
CA ALA A 188 27.74 16.97 -1.05
C ALA A 188 28.57 17.66 -2.14
N LYS A 189 28.69 17.06 -3.34
CA LYS A 189 29.38 17.67 -4.49
C LYS A 189 28.56 18.78 -5.15
N TYR A 190 27.23 18.75 -4.99
CA TYR A 190 26.30 19.64 -5.68
C TYR A 190 25.59 20.62 -4.74
N LEU A 191 25.66 20.40 -3.42
CA LEU A 191 24.95 21.20 -2.42
C LEU A 191 25.89 21.66 -1.30
N ASP A 192 25.83 22.96 -0.98
CA ASP A 192 26.52 23.49 0.20
C ASP A 192 25.74 23.15 1.48
N LEU A 193 26.18 22.08 2.14
CA LEU A 193 25.58 21.58 3.38
C LEU A 193 25.65 22.59 4.53
N LYS A 194 26.56 23.58 4.48
CA LYS A 194 26.68 24.60 5.53
C LYS A 194 25.57 25.65 5.50
N GLY A 195 24.98 25.87 4.33
CA GLY A 195 23.86 26.80 4.13
C GLY A 195 22.49 26.25 4.54
N LEU A 196 22.41 24.96 4.88
CA LEU A 196 21.16 24.29 5.23
C LEU A 196 20.74 24.52 6.70
N PRO A 197 19.45 24.33 7.02
CA PRO A 197 18.95 24.52 8.39
C PRO A 197 19.70 23.68 9.41
N GLN A 198 20.29 24.34 10.41
CA GLN A 198 21.06 23.68 11.48
C GLN A 198 20.19 23.23 12.67
N THR A 199 18.86 23.31 12.51
CA THR A 199 17.86 23.00 13.54
C THR A 199 17.37 21.55 13.51
N ILE A 200 17.77 20.79 12.47
CA ILE A 200 17.41 19.40 12.27
C ILE A 200 18.58 18.51 12.69
N PHE A 201 18.30 17.63 13.62
CA PHE A 201 19.24 16.69 14.20
C PHE A 201 18.84 15.26 13.85
N VAL A 202 19.79 14.36 14.04
CA VAL A 202 19.64 12.94 13.77
C VAL A 202 20.43 12.17 14.81
N THR A 203 19.91 11.03 15.24
CA THR A 203 20.61 10.21 16.24
C THR A 203 21.85 9.56 15.65
N GLN A 204 22.86 9.34 16.48
CA GLN A 204 24.07 8.64 16.07
C GLN A 204 23.76 7.19 15.63
N VAL A 205 22.72 6.56 16.18
CA VAL A 205 22.28 5.22 15.77
C VAL A 205 21.65 5.22 14.38
N PHE A 206 21.00 6.32 13.96
CA PHE A 206 20.52 6.47 12.59
C PHE A 206 21.68 6.57 11.59
N GLU A 207 22.77 7.26 11.95
CA GLU A 207 23.99 7.34 11.13
C GLU A 207 24.75 6.02 11.06
N ARG A 208 24.97 5.35 12.20
CA ARG A 208 25.85 4.19 12.35
C ARG A 208 25.25 2.84 11.89
N THR A 209 24.57 2.78 10.76
CA THR A 209 23.97 1.49 10.36
C THR A 209 24.92 0.56 9.59
N ILE A 210 26.06 1.07 9.09
CA ILE A 210 26.97 0.26 8.29
C ILE A 210 28.39 0.44 8.80
N GLN A 211 28.98 -0.64 9.31
CA GLN A 211 30.43 -0.71 9.45
C GLN A 211 31.01 -0.37 8.09
N LYS A 212 31.74 0.75 8.00
CA LYS A 212 32.40 1.27 6.79
C LYS A 212 32.65 0.14 5.81
N ALA A 213 31.76 -0.01 4.83
CA ALA A 213 31.99 -0.96 3.76
C ALA A 213 33.31 -0.53 3.13
N SER A 214 34.18 -1.52 2.94
CA SER A 214 35.58 -1.39 2.53
C SER A 214 35.81 -0.24 1.54
N ALA A 215 37.00 0.37 1.62
CA ALA A 215 37.47 1.59 0.94
C ALA A 215 37.42 1.61 -0.61
N VAL A 216 36.64 0.73 -1.23
CA VAL A 216 36.56 0.49 -2.68
C VAL A 216 35.31 1.12 -3.31
N ASP A 217 34.21 1.34 -2.58
CA ASP A 217 33.02 2.04 -3.08
C ASP A 217 32.73 3.27 -2.21
N SER A 218 33.08 4.45 -2.72
CA SER A 218 33.24 5.67 -1.92
C SER A 218 31.95 6.46 -1.68
N SER A 219 30.78 6.02 -2.15
CA SER A 219 29.53 6.75 -1.94
C SER A 219 28.54 6.00 -1.04
N LYS A 220 28.16 6.63 0.08
CA LYS A 220 27.08 6.15 0.97
C LYS A 220 25.68 6.28 0.36
N ASP A 221 25.57 6.65 -0.91
CA ASP A 221 24.31 6.94 -1.60
C ASP A 221 23.34 5.76 -1.57
N LYS A 222 23.85 4.54 -1.82
CA LYS A 222 23.06 3.30 -1.84
C LYS A 222 22.53 2.88 -0.46
N TYR A 223 22.99 3.55 0.59
CA TYR A 223 22.75 3.18 1.97
C TYR A 223 22.04 4.28 2.76
N GLN A 224 21.57 5.34 2.08
CA GLN A 224 20.74 6.36 2.70
C GLN A 224 19.40 5.74 3.11
N ARG A 225 19.03 5.94 4.37
CA ARG A 225 17.74 5.48 4.91
C ARG A 225 16.65 6.51 4.67
N VAL A 226 15.46 6.01 4.35
CA VAL A 226 14.24 6.84 4.31
C VAL A 226 13.96 7.37 5.72
N VAL A 227 13.66 8.67 5.80
CA VAL A 227 13.27 9.33 7.05
C VAL A 227 11.79 9.06 7.30
N GLN A 228 11.50 8.16 8.24
CA GLN A 228 10.13 7.80 8.62
C GLN A 228 9.74 8.36 9.99
N TRP A 229 10.69 8.45 10.93
CA TRP A 229 10.42 8.75 12.34
C TRP A 229 11.06 10.07 12.74
N VAL A 230 10.23 11.08 13.03
CA VAL A 230 10.69 12.44 13.35
C VAL A 230 10.08 12.91 14.67
N LEU A 231 10.92 13.23 15.64
CA LEU A 231 10.52 13.90 16.87
C LEU A 231 10.63 15.42 16.73
N THR A 232 9.65 16.14 17.26
CA THR A 232 9.67 17.59 17.39
C THR A 232 9.42 17.99 18.84
N SER A 233 10.14 19.01 19.31
CA SER A 233 9.93 19.55 20.65
C SER A 233 8.72 20.48 20.72
N ARG A 234 7.87 20.30 21.73
CA ARG A 234 6.79 21.24 22.07
C ARG A 234 7.36 22.42 22.86
N LEU A 235 7.99 23.37 22.17
CA LEU A 235 8.43 24.63 22.79
C LEU A 235 7.34 25.72 22.68
N PRO A 236 7.30 26.69 23.62
CA PRO A 236 6.45 27.87 23.50
C PRO A 236 6.77 28.66 22.21
N ARG A 237 5.77 29.34 21.63
CA ARG A 237 5.79 30.01 20.30
C ARG A 237 7.01 30.90 19.99
N ASN A 238 7.79 31.29 20.98
CA ASN A 238 8.95 32.19 20.84
C ASN A 238 10.31 31.47 20.80
N LYS A 239 10.36 30.13 20.74
CA LYS A 239 11.61 29.37 20.60
C LYS A 239 11.53 28.42 19.41
N ALA A 240 12.57 28.43 18.57
CA ALA A 240 12.72 27.45 17.50
C ALA A 240 12.77 26.04 18.11
N GLY A 241 11.76 25.22 17.80
CA GLY A 241 11.72 23.81 18.18
C GLY A 241 12.88 23.06 17.55
N SER A 242 13.47 22.13 18.29
CA SER A 242 14.43 21.19 17.72
C SER A 242 13.69 20.00 17.10
N MET A 243 14.15 19.58 15.93
CA MET A 243 13.67 18.39 15.24
C MET A 243 14.74 17.31 15.29
N VAL A 244 14.37 16.07 15.59
CA VAL A 244 15.28 14.93 15.70
C VAL A 244 14.75 13.77 14.87
N ILE A 245 15.56 13.28 13.94
CA ILE A 245 15.30 12.07 13.16
C ILE A 245 15.82 10.86 13.94
N LEU A 246 14.99 9.83 14.05
CA LEU A 246 15.28 8.59 14.76
C LEU A 246 15.43 7.42 13.80
N SER A 247 16.22 6.41 14.20
CA SER A 247 16.15 5.10 13.56
C SER A 247 14.87 4.33 13.97
N PRO A 248 14.35 3.42 13.13
CA PRO A 248 13.18 2.62 13.48
C PRO A 248 13.36 1.84 14.79
N CYS A 249 14.57 1.33 15.05
CA CYS A 249 14.89 0.61 16.28
C CYS A 249 14.79 1.50 17.52
N GLU A 250 15.26 2.75 17.44
CA GLU A 250 15.13 3.70 18.54
C GLU A 250 13.69 4.15 18.72
N ALA A 251 12.99 4.44 17.63
CA ALA A 251 11.59 4.85 17.65
C ALA A 251 10.75 3.79 18.39
N ASN A 252 10.83 2.52 17.98
CA ASN A 252 10.08 1.42 18.61
C ASN A 252 10.34 1.28 20.11
N ARG A 253 11.58 1.51 20.57
CA ARG A 253 11.90 1.44 22.00
C ARG A 253 11.42 2.67 22.78
N LEU A 254 11.34 3.83 22.13
CA LEU A 254 10.99 5.10 22.76
C LEU A 254 9.48 5.39 22.74
N VAL A 255 8.67 4.66 21.98
CA VAL A 255 7.20 4.85 21.93
C VAL A 255 6.57 4.98 23.33
N PRO A 256 6.84 4.09 24.31
CA PRO A 256 6.23 4.21 25.64
C PRO A 256 6.65 5.48 26.38
N ASP A 257 7.92 5.89 26.26
CA ASP A 257 8.43 7.11 26.88
C ASP A 257 7.88 8.38 26.21
N ILE A 258 7.63 8.31 24.89
CA ILE A 258 7.05 9.40 24.10
C ILE A 258 5.57 9.58 24.47
N GLU A 259 4.81 8.49 24.57
CA GLU A 259 3.39 8.53 24.99
C GLU A 259 3.23 9.11 26.39
N ALA A 260 4.17 8.80 27.29
CA ALA A 260 4.19 9.35 28.65
C ALA A 260 4.65 10.83 28.71
N SER A 261 5.21 11.38 27.63
CA SER A 261 5.80 12.72 27.63
C SER A 261 4.90 13.75 26.94
N SER A 262 4.66 14.87 27.61
CA SER A 262 3.99 16.05 27.02
C SER A 262 4.97 17.01 26.33
N SER A 263 6.27 16.71 26.33
CA SER A 263 7.32 17.62 25.85
C SER A 263 7.67 17.46 24.37
N VAL A 264 7.26 16.35 23.74
CA VAL A 264 7.61 16.03 22.34
C VAL A 264 6.39 15.58 21.54
N ILE A 265 6.54 15.55 20.22
CA ILE A 265 5.58 14.99 19.27
C ILE A 265 6.35 14.08 18.32
N LEU A 266 5.90 12.84 18.18
CA LEU A 266 6.38 11.91 17.16
C LEU A 266 5.52 12.05 15.90
N HIS A 267 6.19 12.28 14.77
CA HIS A 267 5.61 12.27 13.44
C HIS A 267 6.10 11.02 12.72
N VAL A 268 5.16 10.30 12.11
CA VAL A 268 5.43 9.09 11.33
C VAL A 268 5.02 9.37 9.89
N PHE A 269 5.97 9.22 8.97
CA PHE A 269 5.74 9.41 7.54
C PHE A 269 5.67 8.04 6.87
N ALA A 270 4.60 7.80 6.11
CA ALA A 270 4.51 6.67 5.20
C ALA A 270 5.32 6.97 3.94
N SER A 271 6.01 5.94 3.43
CA SER A 271 6.74 5.97 2.16
C SER A 271 5.88 5.37 1.06
#